data_AF-A0AAX3WTX9-F1
#
_entry.id   AF-A0AAX3WTX9-F1
#
_cell.length_a   1.000
_cell.length_b   1.000
_cell.length_c   1.000
_cell.angle_alpha   90.00
_cell.angle_beta   90.00
_cell.angle_gamma   90.00
#
_symmetry.space_group_name_H-M   'P 1'
#
loop_
_entity.id
_entity.type
_entity.pdbx_description
1 polymer ?
#
loop_
_entity_poly.entity_id
_entity_poly.type
_entity_poly.pdbx_seq_one_letter_code
_entity_poly.pdbx_strand_id
1 'polypeptide(L)'
;MKRVFTAYGYAQEADYELAGFKRTWFSNIVLIDMPDHIQQSEQIIADIEKEIKSQKLNVKDIEVTTFNFEHRRQDNRWAYISSDIYDAMAGKSTYQLTGLSYKVRKGHS
;
A
#
# COMPACT_ATOMS: atom_id res chain seq x y z
N MET A 1 -5.66 11.50 0.06
CA MET A 1 -4.56 10.66 0.58
C MET A 1 -3.30 10.76 -0.23
N LYS A 2 -3.18 10.24 -1.48
CA LYS A 2 -1.95 10.41 -2.29
C LYS A 2 -1.34 11.82 -2.30
N ARG A 3 -2.17 12.86 -2.43
CA ARG A 3 -1.73 14.27 -2.40
C ARG A 3 -1.11 14.69 -1.06
N VAL A 4 -1.63 14.18 0.06
CA VAL A 4 -1.11 14.45 1.42
C VAL A 4 0.28 13.84 1.54
N PHE A 5 0.45 12.55 1.24
CA PHE A 5 1.76 11.89 1.28
C PHE A 5 2.78 12.54 0.34
N THR A 6 2.34 12.93 -0.86
CA THR A 6 3.20 13.66 -1.82
C THR A 6 3.66 15.01 -1.26
N ALA A 7 2.81 15.72 -0.51
CA ALA A 7 3.17 17.02 0.09
C ALA A 7 4.25 16.90 1.18
N TYR A 8 4.35 15.74 1.83
CA TYR A 8 5.39 15.42 2.81
C TYR A 8 6.66 14.80 2.19
N GLY A 9 6.73 14.68 0.86
CA GLY A 9 7.89 14.12 0.15
C GLY A 9 7.84 12.60 -0.05
N TYR A 10 6.73 11.94 0.30
CA TYR A 10 6.54 10.49 0.23
C TYR A 10 5.84 10.03 -1.06
N ALA A 11 6.31 10.56 -2.20
CA ALA A 11 5.65 10.32 -3.49
C ALA A 11 5.76 8.85 -3.95
N GLN A 12 6.85 8.15 -3.61
CA GLN A 12 7.03 6.74 -3.99
C GLN A 12 6.19 5.83 -3.09
N GLU A 13 6.08 6.17 -1.81
CA GLU A 13 5.37 5.43 -0.79
C GLU A 13 3.85 5.57 -0.94
N ALA A 14 3.38 6.70 -1.50
CA ALA A 14 1.98 6.95 -1.81
C ALA A 14 1.37 5.93 -2.79
N ASP A 15 2.19 5.23 -3.58
CA ASP A 15 1.74 4.13 -4.46
C ASP A 15 1.56 2.80 -3.72
N TYR A 16 2.08 2.68 -2.49
CA TYR A 16 1.99 1.49 -1.64
C TYR A 16 1.10 1.70 -0.40
N GLU A 17 0.70 2.94 -0.14
CA GLU A 17 -0.30 3.30 0.86
C GLU A 17 -1.65 2.67 0.48
N LEU A 18 -2.28 1.98 1.43
CA LEU A 18 -3.63 1.45 1.25
C LEU A 18 -4.61 2.28 2.08
N ALA A 19 -5.52 2.92 1.37
CA ALA A 19 -6.65 3.63 1.95
C ALA A 19 -7.91 2.78 1.80
N GLY A 20 -8.48 2.37 2.93
CA GLY A 20 -9.68 1.53 2.98
C GLY A 20 -10.86 2.24 3.66
N PHE A 21 -12.07 1.81 3.34
CA PHE A 21 -13.28 2.21 4.06
C PHE A 21 -13.93 0.99 4.69
N LYS A 22 -14.06 1.00 6.02
CA LYS A 22 -14.85 0.01 6.75
C LYS A 22 -16.20 0.62 7.11
N ARG A 23 -17.26 0.06 6.52
CA ARG A 23 -18.63 0.52 6.73
C ARG A 23 -19.17 -0.07 8.03
N THR A 24 -19.55 0.79 8.96
CA THR A 24 -20.28 0.41 10.18
C THR A 24 -21.72 0.89 10.05
N TRP A 25 -22.64 0.32 10.84
CA TRP A 25 -24.08 0.54 10.66
C TRP A 25 -24.52 2.02 10.77
N PHE A 26 -23.75 2.87 11.46
CA PHE A 26 -24.08 4.31 11.60
C PHE A 26 -22.91 5.25 11.27
N SER A 27 -21.75 4.71 10.86
CA SER A 27 -20.55 5.51 10.63
C SER A 27 -19.53 4.79 9.76
N ASN A 28 -18.71 5.56 9.04
CA ASN A 28 -17.56 5.01 8.32
C ASN A 28 -16.30 5.10 9.19
N ILE A 29 -15.47 4.07 9.15
CA ILE A 29 -14.11 4.09 9.69
C ILE A 29 -13.17 4.14 8.49
N VAL A 30 -12.26 5.10 8.50
CA VAL A 30 -11.21 5.22 7.50
C VAL A 30 -10.03 4.39 7.97
N LEU A 31 -9.60 3.44 7.15
CA LEU A 31 -8.41 2.64 7.39
C LEU A 31 -7.27 3.23 6.59
N ILE A 32 -6.16 3.56 7.26
CA ILE A 32 -4.96 4.08 6.61
C ILE A 32 -3.81 3.17 6.96
N ASP A 33 -3.21 2.57 5.94
CA ASP A 33 -2.05 1.71 6.11
C ASP A 33 -0.80 2.46 5.64
N MET A 34 0.10 2.77 6.57
CA MET A 34 1.25 3.65 6.38
C MET A 34 2.59 2.91 6.45
N PRO A 35 3.62 3.32 5.69
CA PRO A 35 4.97 2.79 5.86
C PRO A 35 5.53 3.04 7.26
N ASP A 36 6.22 2.03 7.80
CA ASP A 36 6.84 2.01 9.14
C ASP A 36 7.92 3.07 9.41
N HIS A 37 8.50 3.64 8.34
CA HIS A 37 9.59 4.61 8.43
C HIS A 37 9.14 6.08 8.32
N ILE A 38 7.83 6.35 8.16
CA ILE A 38 7.32 7.74 8.12
C ILE A 38 7.30 8.32 9.53
N GLN A 39 8.11 9.35 9.76
CA GLN A 39 8.25 10.01 11.06
C GLN A 39 7.14 11.05 11.34
N GLN A 40 6.51 11.57 10.29
CA GLN A 40 5.47 12.60 10.34
C GLN A 40 4.05 12.02 10.31
N SER A 41 3.89 10.75 10.73
CA SER A 41 2.61 10.05 10.69
C SER A 41 1.49 10.82 11.39
N GLU A 42 1.75 11.39 12.57
CA GLU A 42 0.79 12.22 13.32
C GLU A 42 0.31 13.46 12.54
N GLN A 43 1.22 14.12 11.81
CA GLN A 43 0.90 15.31 11.02
C GLN A 43 0.05 14.95 9.80
N ILE A 44 0.40 13.84 9.14
CA ILE A 44 -0.38 13.29 8.02
C ILE A 44 -1.79 12.91 8.49
N ILE A 45 -1.93 12.29 9.66
CA ILE A 45 -3.24 11.95 10.25
C ILE A 45 -4.06 13.22 10.50
N ALA A 46 -3.46 14.24 11.12
CA ALA A 46 -4.14 15.50 11.41
C ALA A 46 -4.62 16.22 10.14
N ASP A 47 -3.82 16.22 9.08
CA ASP A 47 -4.20 16.80 7.79
C ASP A 47 -5.32 15.99 7.10
N ILE A 48 -5.29 14.66 7.20
CA ILE A 48 -6.36 13.79 6.69
C ILE A 48 -7.67 14.02 7.47
N GLU A 49 -7.61 14.14 8.80
CA GLU A 49 -8.78 14.50 9.61
C GLU A 49 -9.38 15.85 9.19
N LYS A 50 -8.52 16.84 8.94
CA LYS A 50 -8.94 18.17 8.50
C LYS A 50 -9.59 18.12 7.12
N GLU A 51 -9.03 17.34 6.19
CA GLU A 51 -9.60 17.15 4.85
C GLU A 51 -10.97 16.44 4.93
N ILE A 52 -11.10 15.40 5.76
CA ILE A 52 -12.37 14.68 6.02
C ILE A 52 -13.44 15.61 6.60
N LYS A 53 -13.08 16.42 7.61
CA LYS A 53 -13.97 17.44 8.21
C LYS A 53 -14.40 18.48 7.19
N SER A 54 -13.48 18.94 6.33
CA SER A 54 -13.78 19.93 5.28
C SER A 54 -14.78 19.40 4.25
N GLN A 55 -14.73 18.10 3.95
CA GLN A 55 -15.62 17.45 2.99
C GLN A 55 -16.93 16.95 3.62
N LYS A 56 -17.17 17.21 4.91
CA LYS A 56 -18.36 16.79 5.68
C LYS A 56 -18.66 15.29 5.56
N LEU A 57 -17.61 14.47 5.46
CA LEU A 57 -17.77 13.02 5.38
C LEU A 57 -18.17 12.48 6.75
N ASN A 58 -19.14 11.58 6.79
CA ASN A 58 -19.61 10.96 8.03
C ASN A 58 -18.65 9.83 8.45
N VAL A 59 -17.48 10.23 8.95
CA VAL A 59 -16.40 9.36 9.45
C VAL A 59 -16.38 9.48 10.97
N LYS A 60 -16.50 8.34 11.66
CA LYS A 60 -16.46 8.29 13.14
C LYS A 60 -15.04 8.17 13.66
N ASP A 61 -14.19 7.45 12.94
CA ASP A 61 -12.86 7.10 13.42
C ASP A 61 -11.88 6.91 12.25
N ILE A 62 -10.59 7.08 12.55
CA ILE A 62 -9.48 6.81 11.63
C ILE A 62 -8.58 5.78 12.31
N GLU A 63 -8.52 4.60 11.74
CA GLU A 63 -7.66 3.52 12.22
C GLU A 63 -6.40 3.47 11.35
N VAL A 64 -5.25 3.64 11.99
CA VAL A 64 -3.95 3.70 11.32
C VAL A 64 -3.16 2.45 11.65
N THR A 65 -2.79 1.70 10.63
CA THR A 65 -1.86 0.58 10.73
C THR A 65 -0.54 0.94 10.07
N THR A 66 0.54 0.31 10.53
CA THR A 66 1.85 0.45 9.91
C THR A 66 2.31 -0.84 9.28
N PHE A 67 3.10 -0.73 8.21
CA PHE A 67 3.65 -1.88 7.51
C PHE A 67 5.12 -1.71 7.15
N ASN A 68 5.82 -2.83 7.03
CA ASN A 68 7.20 -2.83 6.57
C ASN A 68 7.27 -2.52 5.07
N PHE A 69 7.78 -1.32 4.74
CA PHE A 69 7.81 -0.83 3.36
C PHE A 69 8.65 -1.70 2.43
N GLU A 70 9.82 -2.11 2.90
CA GLU A 70 10.76 -2.90 2.11
C GLU A 70 10.19 -4.29 1.77
N HIS A 71 9.50 -4.91 2.72
CA HIS A 71 8.81 -6.18 2.50
C HIS A 71 7.67 -6.02 1.49
N ARG A 72 6.80 -5.00 1.67
CA ARG A 72 5.71 -4.67 0.74
C ARG A 72 6.22 -4.44 -0.69
N ARG A 73 7.37 -3.78 -0.84
CA ARG A 73 8.00 -3.53 -2.14
C ARG A 73 8.48 -4.82 -2.81
N GLN A 74 9.01 -5.77 -2.04
CA GLN A 74 9.39 -7.08 -2.56
C GLN A 74 8.16 -7.90 -2.99
N ASP A 75 7.12 -7.95 -2.15
CA ASP A 75 5.87 -8.64 -2.45
C ASP A 75 5.22 -8.10 -3.74
N ASN A 76 5.21 -6.77 -3.90
CA ASN A 76 4.67 -6.13 -5.10
C ASN A 76 5.47 -6.52 -6.37
N ARG A 77 6.80 -6.56 -6.29
CA ARG A 77 7.63 -7.05 -7.40
C ARG A 77 7.33 -8.51 -7.76
N TRP A 78 7.12 -9.37 -6.77
CA TRP A 78 6.73 -10.76 -7.01
C TRP A 78 5.33 -10.88 -7.61
N ALA A 79 4.39 -10.05 -7.18
CA ALA A 79 3.04 -10.00 -7.75
C ALA A 79 3.07 -9.65 -9.25
N TYR A 80 3.84 -8.62 -9.63
CA TYR A 80 4.05 -8.28 -11.05
C TYR A 80 4.64 -9.43 -11.86
N ILE A 81 5.73 -10.04 -11.38
CA ILE A 81 6.36 -11.18 -12.07
C ILE A 81 5.37 -12.34 -12.22
N SER A 82 4.59 -12.61 -11.18
CA SER A 82 3.62 -13.71 -11.18
C SER A 82 2.46 -13.44 -12.15
N SER A 83 1.98 -12.19 -12.21
CA SER A 83 0.97 -11.75 -13.18
C SER A 83 1.49 -11.86 -14.62
N ASP A 84 2.70 -11.37 -14.88
CA ASP A 84 3.32 -11.46 -16.21
C ASP A 84 3.48 -12.92 -16.67
N ILE A 85 3.90 -13.80 -15.76
CA ILE A 85 3.98 -15.24 -16.04
C ILE A 85 2.59 -15.80 -16.35
N TYR A 86 1.59 -15.49 -15.51
CA TYR A 86 0.22 -15.93 -15.74
C TYR A 86 -0.30 -15.47 -17.10
N ASP A 87 -0.18 -14.18 -17.43
CA ASP A 87 -0.66 -13.61 -18.69
C ASP A 87 0.10 -14.18 -19.89
N ALA A 88 1.40 -14.41 -19.75
CA ALA A 88 2.21 -15.07 -20.79
C ALA A 88 1.81 -16.53 -21.02
N MET A 89 1.27 -17.20 -19.98
CA MET A 89 0.90 -18.61 -20.00
C MET A 89 -0.59 -18.84 -20.33
N ALA A 90 -1.48 -17.90 -20.01
CA ALA A 90 -2.91 -18.06 -20.13
C ALA A 90 -3.32 -18.45 -21.57
N GLY A 91 -3.96 -19.62 -21.70
CA GLY A 91 -4.48 -20.12 -22.97
C GLY A 91 -3.47 -20.79 -23.91
N LYS A 92 -2.21 -20.99 -23.51
CA LYS A 92 -1.19 -21.67 -24.34
C LYS A 92 -1.02 -23.14 -23.97
N SER A 93 -0.79 -24.00 -24.96
CA SER A 93 -0.56 -25.45 -24.77
C SER A 93 0.91 -25.85 -24.65
N THR A 94 1.83 -24.94 -25.00
CA THR A 94 3.28 -25.17 -25.04
C THR A 94 4.00 -23.96 -24.44
N TYR A 95 4.96 -24.22 -23.56
CA TYR A 95 5.67 -23.21 -22.78
C TYR A 95 7.19 -23.33 -22.99
N GLN A 96 7.85 -22.21 -23.26
CA GLN A 96 9.31 -22.09 -23.17
C GLN A 96 9.66 -21.35 -21.87
N LEU A 97 10.04 -22.10 -20.85
CA LEU A 97 10.40 -21.54 -19.55
C LEU A 97 11.90 -21.20 -19.54
N THR A 98 12.25 -19.94 -19.29
CA THR A 98 13.63 -19.52 -19.01
C THR A 98 13.72 -19.14 -17.54
N GLY A 99 14.51 -19.88 -16.76
CA GLY A 99 14.61 -19.67 -15.32
C GLY A 99 15.49 -18.47 -14.96
N LEU A 100 14.99 -17.59 -14.10
CA LEU A 100 15.77 -16.54 -13.42
C LEU A 100 15.94 -16.96 -11.95
N SER A 101 17.18 -16.97 -11.44
CA SER A 101 17.45 -17.16 -10.01
C SER A 101 17.90 -15.84 -9.38
N TYR A 102 17.35 -15.56 -8.20
CA TYR A 102 17.70 -14.40 -7.39
C TYR A 102 18.04 -14.85 -5.97
N LYS A 103 19.14 -14.33 -5.42
CA LYS A 103 19.58 -14.59 -4.05
C LYS A 103 19.57 -13.27 -3.27
N VAL A 104 18.72 -13.19 -2.25
CA VAL A 104 18.71 -12.06 -1.31
C VAL A 104 20.03 -12.09 -0.52
N ARG A 105 20.85 -11.03 -0.60
CA ARG A 105 21.99 -10.87 0.30
C ARG A 105 21.42 -10.54 1.70
N LYS A 106 21.43 -11.52 2.61
CA LYS A 106 21.00 -11.48 4.03
C LYS A 106 19.52 -11.83 4.29
N GLY A 107 19.14 -13.09 4.06
CA GLY A 107 18.07 -13.70 4.86
C GLY A 107 18.66 -14.16 6.19
N HIS A 108 18.37 -13.47 7.29
CA HIS A 108 18.64 -14.02 8.63
C HIS A 108 17.50 -15.00 8.97
N SER A 109 17.90 -16.20 9.40
CA SER A 109 17.02 -17.20 10.01
C SER A 109 16.56 -16.76 11.39
#